data_AF-A0A4S4NQZ3-F1
#
_entry.id   AF-A0A4S4NQZ3-F1
#
_cell.length_a   1.000
_cell.length_b   1.000
_cell.length_c   1.000
_cell.angle_alpha   90.00
_cell.angle_beta   90.00
_cell.angle_gamma   90.00
#
_symmetry.space_group_name_H-M   'P 1'
#
loop_
_entity.id
_entity.type
_entity.pdbx_description
1 polymer ?
#
loop_
_entity_poly.entity_id
_entity_poly.type
_entity_poly.pdbx_seq_one_letter_code
_entity_poly.pdbx_strand_id
1 'polypeptide(L)'
;MKIRILSLALLLTFSGLFYSCAENSPADNAADEIEYETENALSNVGAEVRAQSDELEREFQDARTNIDARMTELERDMEGASEEARMEMEEEYNQLEAYRNDIDMRMERVGANWEAGWNDFEGDINQGWNDFRRESDELLTNIERTFDPEGDLE
;
A
#
# COMPACT_ATOMS: atom_id res chain seq x y z
N MET A 1 53.78 -5.60 -53.41
CA MET A 1 53.02 -4.68 -54.31
C MET A 1 51.59 -4.65 -53.78
N LYS A 2 51.04 -3.51 -53.31
CA LYS A 2 50.42 -2.41 -54.11
C LYS A 2 49.38 -2.99 -55.09
N ILE A 3 48.09 -2.65 -55.15
CA ILE A 3 47.25 -1.54 -54.66
C ILE A 3 45.77 -2.01 -54.73
N ARG A 4 45.02 -1.65 -53.68
CA ARG A 4 43.66 -1.07 -53.59
C ARG A 4 42.62 -1.27 -54.71
N ILE A 5 41.38 -1.22 -54.22
CA ILE A 5 40.09 -0.85 -54.84
C ILE A 5 39.20 -2.07 -55.09
N LEU A 6 38.32 -2.33 -54.12
CA LEU A 6 36.89 -2.60 -54.33
C LEU A 6 36.17 -2.57 -52.97
N SER A 7 36.19 -1.39 -52.36
CA SER A 7 35.30 -0.99 -51.28
C SER A 7 34.04 -0.42 -51.91
N LEU A 8 33.00 -1.24 -52.13
CA LEU A 8 31.58 -0.86 -52.27
C LEU A 8 30.79 -2.11 -52.71
N ALA A 9 30.13 -2.82 -51.79
CA ALA A 9 28.94 -3.69 -52.02
C ALA A 9 28.75 -4.72 -50.88
N LEU A 10 28.76 -4.29 -49.61
CA LEU A 10 28.23 -5.11 -48.52
C LEU A 10 27.50 -4.23 -47.49
N LEU A 11 26.54 -3.45 -48.00
CA LEU A 11 25.46 -2.84 -47.23
C LEU A 11 24.19 -3.18 -48.00
N LEU A 12 23.48 -4.26 -47.60
CA LEU A 12 22.06 -4.52 -47.92
C LEU A 12 21.59 -5.87 -47.35
N THR A 13 21.62 -6.06 -46.03
CA THR A 13 20.76 -7.05 -45.34
C THR A 13 20.36 -6.57 -43.95
N PHE A 14 19.93 -5.31 -43.86
CA PHE A 14 19.25 -4.77 -42.67
C PHE A 14 17.94 -4.09 -43.11
N SER A 15 16.99 -4.91 -43.56
CA SER A 15 15.62 -4.49 -43.83
C SER A 15 14.73 -5.73 -43.92
N GLY A 16 14.40 -6.27 -42.75
CA GLY A 16 13.36 -7.29 -42.56
C GLY A 16 12.46 -6.98 -41.37
N LEU A 17 12.44 -5.72 -40.91
CA LEU A 17 11.49 -5.24 -39.93
C LEU A 17 10.22 -4.78 -40.67
N PHE A 18 9.15 -5.54 -40.42
CA PHE A 18 7.73 -5.16 -40.46
C PHE A 18 7.20 -4.61 -41.79
N TYR A 19 6.56 -5.48 -42.58
CA TYR A 19 5.44 -5.04 -43.43
C TYR A 19 4.35 -6.09 -43.53
N SER A 20 3.13 -5.56 -43.41
CA SER A 20 1.79 -6.10 -43.63
C SER A 20 1.26 -7.16 -42.67
N CYS A 21 0.48 -6.65 -41.72
CA CYS A 21 -0.88 -7.12 -41.44
C CYS A 21 -1.47 -7.92 -42.61
N ALA A 22 -1.58 -9.23 -42.44
CA ALA A 22 -2.70 -9.98 -42.96
C ALA A 22 -3.76 -9.96 -41.87
N GLU A 23 -4.80 -9.17 -42.12
CA GLU A 23 -6.02 -9.06 -41.34
C GLU A 23 -6.62 -10.48 -41.16
N ASN A 24 -6.93 -10.87 -39.91
CA ASN A 24 -7.31 -12.21 -39.43
C ASN A 24 -6.19 -13.25 -39.25
N SER A 25 -5.28 -13.01 -38.29
CA SER A 25 -4.45 -14.08 -37.70
C SER A 25 -4.97 -14.43 -36.29
N PRO A 26 -4.88 -15.70 -35.82
CA PRO A 26 -5.24 -16.11 -34.46
C PRO A 26 -4.52 -15.35 -33.32
N ALA A 27 -3.57 -14.48 -33.65
CA ALA A 27 -2.97 -13.53 -32.72
C ALA A 27 -3.92 -12.40 -32.27
N ASP A 28 -4.89 -11.99 -33.09
CA ASP A 28 -5.84 -10.92 -32.70
C ASP A 28 -6.85 -11.43 -31.65
N ASN A 29 -7.32 -12.68 -31.79
CA ASN A 29 -8.16 -13.29 -30.74
C ASN A 29 -7.39 -13.54 -29.44
N ALA A 30 -6.09 -13.85 -29.52
CA ALA A 30 -5.25 -14.03 -28.34
C ALA A 30 -4.93 -12.69 -27.66
N ALA A 31 -4.79 -11.60 -28.41
CA ALA A 31 -4.60 -10.27 -27.84
C ALA A 31 -5.87 -9.78 -27.13
N ASP A 32 -7.04 -9.93 -27.77
CA ASP A 32 -8.33 -9.57 -27.17
C ASP A 32 -8.67 -10.45 -25.94
N GLU A 33 -8.34 -11.75 -25.97
CA GLU A 33 -8.53 -12.66 -24.84
C GLU A 33 -7.56 -12.36 -23.68
N ILE A 34 -6.30 -12.01 -23.97
CA ILE A 34 -5.32 -11.58 -22.96
C ILE A 34 -5.70 -10.24 -22.34
N GLU A 35 -6.20 -9.27 -23.13
CA GLU A 35 -6.66 -7.97 -22.61
C GLU A 35 -7.88 -8.14 -21.71
N TYR A 36 -8.87 -8.96 -22.13
CA TYR A 36 -10.07 -9.23 -21.33
C TYR A 36 -9.77 -10.03 -20.04
N GLU A 37 -8.84 -10.98 -20.08
CA GLU A 37 -8.41 -11.70 -18.87
C GLU A 37 -7.58 -10.81 -17.93
N THR A 38 -6.76 -9.90 -18.47
CA THR A 38 -5.95 -8.97 -17.67
C THR A 38 -6.81 -7.91 -17.00
N GLU A 39 -7.81 -7.35 -17.70
CA GLU A 39 -8.77 -6.41 -17.11
C GLU A 39 -9.65 -7.08 -16.05
N ASN A 40 -10.09 -8.32 -16.26
CA ASN A 40 -10.84 -9.06 -15.24
C ASN A 40 -9.97 -9.46 -14.05
N ALA A 41 -8.70 -9.81 -14.24
CA ALA A 41 -7.77 -10.11 -13.15
C ALA A 41 -7.50 -8.86 -12.30
N LEU A 42 -7.25 -7.71 -12.93
CA LEU A 42 -7.10 -6.42 -12.24
C LEU A 42 -8.40 -5.99 -11.54
N SER A 43 -9.56 -6.21 -12.16
CA SER A 43 -10.87 -5.90 -11.57
C SER A 43 -11.20 -6.78 -10.36
N ASN A 44 -10.86 -8.07 -10.40
CA ASN A 44 -11.09 -9.01 -9.29
C ASN A 44 -10.09 -8.79 -8.14
N VAL A 45 -8.82 -8.53 -8.44
CA VAL A 45 -7.83 -8.09 -7.43
C VAL A 45 -8.30 -6.82 -6.74
N GLY A 46 -8.86 -5.87 -7.49
CA GLY A 46 -9.43 -4.64 -6.92
C GLY A 46 -10.64 -4.90 -6.01
N ALA A 47 -11.43 -5.96 -6.20
CA ALA A 47 -12.59 -6.22 -5.34
C ALA A 47 -12.18 -6.81 -3.98
N GLU A 48 -11.26 -7.78 -3.99
CA GLU A 48 -10.74 -8.39 -2.76
C GLU A 48 -9.96 -7.36 -1.94
N VAL A 49 -9.06 -6.61 -2.58
CA VAL A 49 -8.25 -5.61 -1.89
C VAL A 49 -9.13 -4.48 -1.34
N ARG A 50 -10.18 -4.04 -2.06
CA ARG A 50 -11.14 -3.07 -1.52
C ARG A 50 -11.85 -3.59 -0.26
N ALA A 51 -12.30 -4.85 -0.27
CA ALA A 51 -12.95 -5.43 0.90
C ALA A 51 -12.01 -5.49 2.12
N GLN A 52 -10.75 -5.86 1.91
CA GLN A 52 -9.73 -5.86 2.97
C GLN A 52 -9.37 -4.43 3.40
N SER A 53 -9.42 -3.45 2.49
CA SER A 53 -9.24 -2.02 2.79
C SER A 53 -10.35 -1.48 3.68
N ASP A 54 -11.61 -1.80 3.38
CA ASP A 54 -12.78 -1.40 4.19
C ASP A 54 -12.76 -2.03 5.60
N GLU A 55 -12.18 -3.23 5.74
CA GLU A 55 -11.94 -3.87 7.04
C GLU A 55 -10.85 -3.14 7.82
N LEU A 56 -9.70 -2.92 7.20
CA LEU A 56 -8.58 -2.22 7.82
C LEU A 56 -8.93 -0.77 8.20
N GLU A 57 -9.73 -0.07 7.40
CA GLU A 57 -10.23 1.26 7.74
C GLU A 57 -11.04 1.24 9.04
N ARG A 58 -11.87 0.21 9.26
CA ARG A 58 -12.64 0.06 10.50
C ARG A 58 -11.74 -0.24 11.69
N GLU A 59 -10.75 -1.12 11.53
CA GLU A 59 -9.76 -1.41 12.58
C GLU A 59 -8.99 -0.15 13.00
N PHE A 60 -8.60 0.69 12.04
CA PHE A 60 -7.99 1.98 12.32
C PHE A 60 -8.92 2.96 13.03
N GLN A 61 -10.19 3.04 12.64
CA GLN A 61 -11.18 3.90 13.30
C GLN A 61 -11.41 3.49 14.75
N ASP A 62 -11.46 2.19 15.04
CA ASP A 62 -11.62 1.66 16.39
C ASP A 62 -10.38 1.96 17.24
N ALA A 63 -9.18 1.69 16.73
CA ALA A 63 -7.93 2.00 17.42
C ALA A 63 -7.77 3.51 17.70
N ARG A 64 -8.10 4.35 16.70
CA ARG A 64 -8.12 5.82 16.83
C ARG A 64 -9.04 6.27 17.98
N THR A 65 -10.25 5.71 18.03
CA THR A 65 -11.25 6.05 19.04
C THR A 65 -10.77 5.68 20.45
N ASN A 66 -10.14 4.51 20.60
CA ASN A 66 -9.57 4.07 21.88
C ASN A 66 -8.41 4.96 22.33
N ILE A 67 -7.53 5.35 21.40
CA ILE A 67 -6.45 6.30 21.66
C ILE A 67 -6.98 7.65 22.13
N ASP A 68 -7.94 8.25 21.40
CA ASP A 68 -8.52 9.55 21.76
C ASP A 68 -9.19 9.50 23.14
N ALA A 69 -9.86 8.40 23.48
CA ALA A 69 -10.48 8.20 24.78
C ALA A 69 -9.42 8.13 25.92
N ARG A 70 -8.32 7.39 25.71
CA ARG A 70 -7.25 7.29 26.71
C ARG A 70 -6.49 8.60 26.88
N MET A 71 -6.20 9.31 25.79
CA MET A 71 -5.57 10.64 25.85
C MET A 71 -6.43 11.62 26.67
N THR A 72 -7.75 11.59 26.48
CA THR A 72 -8.70 12.40 27.28
C THR A 72 -8.69 12.01 28.77
N GLU A 73 -8.58 10.71 29.07
CA GLU A 73 -8.46 10.23 30.45
C GLU A 73 -7.17 10.70 31.12
N LEU A 74 -6.04 10.57 30.41
CA LEU A 74 -4.73 11.03 30.88
C LEU A 74 -4.73 12.54 31.17
N GLU A 75 -5.27 13.36 30.28
CA GLU A 75 -5.40 14.81 30.50
C GLU A 75 -6.14 15.13 31.81
N ARG A 76 -7.23 14.40 32.09
CA ARG A 76 -8.01 14.56 33.32
C ARG A 76 -7.24 14.10 34.56
N ASP A 77 -6.52 12.99 34.46
CA ASP A 77 -5.78 12.42 35.59
C ASP A 77 -4.52 13.26 35.94
N MET A 78 -3.93 13.93 34.94
CA MET A 78 -2.81 14.86 35.14
C MET A 78 -3.17 16.08 36.01
N GLU A 79 -4.43 16.56 35.99
CA GLU A 79 -4.84 17.77 36.73
C GLU A 79 -4.66 17.66 38.26
N GLY A 80 -4.70 16.42 38.79
CA GLY A 80 -4.56 16.13 40.21
C GLY A 80 -3.26 15.41 40.58
N ALA A 81 -2.39 15.15 39.60
CA ALA A 81 -1.22 14.32 39.76
C ALA A 81 -0.07 15.01 40.50
N SER A 82 0.80 14.22 41.13
CA SER A 82 2.13 14.72 41.53
C SER A 82 2.96 15.00 40.28
N GLU A 83 4.02 15.80 40.42
CA GLU A 83 4.93 16.10 39.30
C GLU A 83 5.51 14.83 38.68
N GLU A 84 5.92 13.86 39.50
CA GLU A 84 6.47 12.58 39.05
C GLU A 84 5.44 11.76 38.27
N ALA A 85 4.22 11.64 38.78
CA ALA A 85 3.14 10.95 38.08
C ALA A 85 2.72 11.69 36.79
N ARG A 86 2.76 13.02 36.78
CA ARG A 86 2.47 13.80 35.58
C ARG A 86 3.49 13.55 34.47
N MET A 87 4.78 13.46 34.80
CA MET A 87 5.81 13.14 33.80
C MET A 87 5.57 11.77 33.15
N GLU A 88 5.27 10.74 33.94
CA GLU A 88 4.96 9.41 33.41
C GLU A 88 3.71 9.43 32.51
N MET A 89 2.65 10.13 32.92
CA MET A 89 1.45 10.31 32.10
C MET A 89 1.72 11.11 30.82
N GLU A 90 2.59 12.13 30.86
CA GLU A 90 2.98 12.91 29.69
C GLU A 90 3.75 12.05 28.68
N GLU A 91 4.60 11.13 29.15
CA GLU A 91 5.28 10.16 28.28
C GLU A 91 4.28 9.23 27.58
N GLU A 92 3.30 8.69 28.32
CA GLU A 92 2.22 7.86 27.75
C GLU A 92 1.39 8.66 26.72
N TYR A 93 1.00 9.89 27.06
CA TYR A 93 0.23 10.76 26.17
C TYR A 93 0.95 11.02 24.85
N ASN A 94 2.25 11.34 24.91
CA ASN A 94 3.06 11.58 23.71
C ASN A 94 3.20 10.34 22.84
N GLN A 95 3.30 9.15 23.45
CA GLN A 95 3.33 7.88 22.71
C GLN A 95 1.99 7.65 21.99
N LEU A 96 0.87 7.86 22.67
CA LEU A 96 -0.46 7.73 22.10
C LEU A 96 -0.72 8.73 20.98
N GLU A 97 -0.26 9.97 21.13
CA GLU A 97 -0.33 10.99 20.07
C GLU A 97 0.45 10.56 18.81
N ALA A 98 1.62 9.94 18.99
CA ALA A 98 2.40 9.41 17.87
C ALA A 98 1.65 8.28 17.14
N TYR A 99 1.02 7.34 17.86
CA TYR A 99 0.19 6.29 17.26
C TYR A 99 -1.03 6.86 16.53
N ARG A 100 -1.70 7.85 17.12
CA ARG A 100 -2.82 8.56 16.50
C ARG A 100 -2.45 9.14 15.14
N ASN A 101 -1.29 9.80 15.07
CA ASN A 101 -0.78 10.40 13.84
C ASN A 101 -0.38 9.34 12.79
N ASP A 102 0.18 8.20 13.20
CA ASP A 102 0.50 7.10 12.28
C ASP A 102 -0.78 6.47 11.68
N ILE A 103 -1.81 6.28 12.50
CA ILE A 103 -3.14 5.86 12.03
C ILE A 103 -3.70 6.86 11.03
N ASP A 104 -3.66 8.15 11.32
CA ASP A 104 -4.14 9.19 10.41
C ASP A 104 -3.50 9.09 9.01
N MET A 105 -2.17 8.99 8.97
CA MET A 105 -1.44 8.86 7.71
C MET A 105 -1.79 7.58 6.95
N ARG A 106 -2.01 6.46 7.66
CA ARG A 106 -2.38 5.18 7.04
C ARG A 106 -3.82 5.19 6.54
N MET A 107 -4.74 5.78 7.28
CA MET A 107 -6.14 5.96 6.88
C MET A 107 -6.27 6.79 5.61
N GLU A 108 -5.42 7.81 5.42
CA GLU A 108 -5.38 8.57 4.15
C GLU A 108 -5.04 7.68 2.94
N ARG A 109 -4.32 6.57 3.15
CA ARG A 109 -3.92 5.61 2.11
C ARG A 109 -4.96 4.52 1.84
N VAL A 110 -5.80 4.15 2.81
CA VAL A 110 -6.83 3.09 2.67
C VAL A 110 -8.26 3.59 2.53
N GLY A 111 -8.54 4.81 2.98
CA GLY A 111 -9.89 5.36 3.00
C GLY A 111 -10.44 5.69 1.61
N ALA A 112 -11.44 6.57 1.55
CA ALA A 112 -12.27 6.87 0.36
C ALA A 112 -11.53 7.19 -0.97
N ASN A 113 -10.21 7.38 -0.94
CA ASN A 113 -9.36 7.59 -2.09
C ASN A 113 -8.32 6.45 -2.30
N TRP A 114 -8.63 5.22 -1.87
CA TRP A 114 -7.82 4.03 -2.12
C TRP A 114 -7.22 4.02 -3.53
N GLU A 115 -8.03 4.12 -4.58
CA GLU A 115 -7.51 4.09 -5.96
C GLU A 115 -6.42 5.16 -6.20
N ALA A 116 -6.57 6.36 -5.64
CA ALA A 116 -5.55 7.40 -5.71
C ALA A 116 -4.31 7.11 -4.86
N GLY A 117 -4.48 6.55 -3.65
CA GLY A 117 -3.37 6.17 -2.76
C GLY A 117 -2.52 5.00 -3.30
N TRP A 118 -3.07 4.23 -4.23
CA TRP A 118 -2.43 3.03 -4.80
C TRP A 118 -1.98 3.20 -6.26
N ASN A 119 -2.35 4.31 -6.90
CA ASN A 119 -1.88 4.69 -8.24
C ASN A 119 -0.35 4.89 -8.34
N ASP A 120 0.33 5.14 -7.22
CA ASP A 120 1.79 5.37 -7.18
C ASP A 120 2.61 4.08 -7.30
N PHE A 121 1.97 2.90 -7.24
CA PHE A 121 2.65 1.63 -7.48
C PHE A 121 2.73 1.30 -8.98
N GLU A 122 3.86 1.60 -9.62
CA GLU A 122 4.25 0.97 -10.88
C GLU A 122 4.64 -0.51 -10.62
N GLY A 123 3.66 -1.41 -10.44
CA GLY A 123 3.95 -2.83 -10.19
C GLY A 123 2.79 -3.68 -9.65
N ASP A 124 3.14 -4.70 -8.85
CA ASP A 124 2.20 -5.65 -8.23
C ASP A 124 1.51 -5.04 -7.01
N ILE A 125 0.27 -4.61 -7.21
CA ILE A 125 -0.62 -4.07 -6.17
C ILE A 125 -0.78 -5.06 -5.01
N ASN A 126 -0.78 -6.37 -5.26
CA ASN A 126 -0.96 -7.36 -4.19
C ASN A 126 0.22 -7.34 -3.22
N GLN A 127 1.45 -7.23 -3.74
CA GLN A 127 2.62 -7.16 -2.89
C GLN A 127 2.61 -5.88 -2.05
N GLY A 128 2.34 -4.73 -2.67
CA GLY A 128 2.25 -3.47 -1.95
C GLY A 128 1.16 -3.50 -0.87
N TRP A 129 0.00 -4.08 -1.18
CA TRP A 129 -1.09 -4.24 -0.23
C TRP A 129 -0.70 -5.16 0.94
N ASN A 130 -0.09 -6.32 0.66
CA ASN A 130 0.34 -7.25 1.69
C ASN A 130 1.39 -6.65 2.64
N ASP A 131 2.35 -5.90 2.10
CA ASP A 131 3.36 -5.21 2.91
C ASP A 131 2.73 -4.14 3.80
N PHE A 132 1.83 -3.33 3.23
CA PHE A 132 1.11 -2.31 3.99
C PHE A 132 0.20 -2.92 5.07
N ARG A 133 -0.52 -4.00 4.76
CA ARG A 133 -1.37 -4.71 5.72
C ARG A 133 -0.54 -5.23 6.90
N ARG A 134 0.59 -5.87 6.61
CA ARG A 134 1.53 -6.36 7.62
C ARG A 134 2.06 -5.24 8.53
N GLU A 135 2.52 -4.14 7.94
CA GLU A 135 3.00 -2.99 8.73
C GLU A 135 1.89 -2.36 9.58
N SER A 136 0.65 -2.42 9.11
CA SER A 136 -0.52 -1.90 9.82
C SER A 136 -0.95 -2.81 10.97
N ASP A 137 -0.88 -4.13 10.77
CA ASP A 137 -1.05 -5.13 11.84
C ASP A 137 -0.02 -4.95 12.94
N GLU A 138 1.24 -4.73 12.57
CA GLU A 138 2.32 -4.49 13.53
C GLU A 138 2.02 -3.23 14.37
N LEU A 139 1.53 -2.15 13.75
CA LEU A 139 1.09 -0.95 14.46
C LEU A 139 -0.06 -1.24 15.41
N LEU A 140 -1.16 -1.84 14.92
CA LEU A 140 -2.34 -2.15 15.71
C LEU A 140 -2.02 -3.06 16.91
N THR A 141 -1.17 -4.07 16.69
CA THR A 141 -0.68 -4.94 17.77
C THR A 141 0.13 -4.17 18.81
N ASN A 142 0.95 -3.19 18.40
CA ASN A 142 1.72 -2.38 19.35
C ASN A 142 0.81 -1.47 20.17
N ILE A 143 -0.23 -0.91 19.54
CA ILE A 143 -1.27 -0.13 20.22
C ILE A 143 -2.01 -1.00 21.23
N GLU A 144 -2.44 -2.20 20.83
CA GLU A 144 -3.12 -3.15 21.71
C GLU A 144 -2.27 -3.49 22.94
N ARG A 145 -0.97 -3.78 22.75
CA ARG A 145 -0.03 -4.02 23.87
C ARG A 145 0.15 -2.83 24.80
N THR A 146 -0.04 -1.60 24.32
CA THR A 146 -0.04 -0.41 25.18
C THR A 146 -1.27 -0.39 26.09
N PHE A 147 -2.41 -0.88 25.61
CA PHE A 147 -3.66 -0.96 26.38
C PHE A 147 -3.76 -2.21 27.25
N ASP A 148 -3.19 -3.32 26.79
CA ASP A 148 -3.13 -4.61 27.48
C ASP A 148 -1.70 -5.19 27.41
N PRO A 149 -0.80 -4.73 28.31
CA PRO A 149 0.57 -5.22 28.35
C PRO A 149 0.67 -6.66 28.90
N GLU A 150 -0.36 -7.17 29.56
CA GLU A 150 -0.36 -8.53 30.15
C GLU A 150 -0.95 -9.58 29.20
N GLY A 151 -1.68 -9.15 28.16
CA GLY A 151 -2.32 -10.00 27.16
C GLY A 151 -3.48 -10.81 27.75
N ASP A 152 -4.20 -10.25 28.71
CA ASP A 152 -5.27 -10.92 29.45
C ASP A 152 -6.68 -10.65 28.92
N LEU A 153 -6.81 -9.78 27.90
CA LEU A 153 -8.06 -9.53 27.19
C LEU A 153 -8.29 -10.57 26.09
N GLU A 154 -8.86 -11.73 26.46
CA GLU A 154 -9.50 -12.71 25.55
C GLU A 154 -11.01 -12.46 25.39
#